data_AF-A0A352WN97-F1
#
_entry.id   AF-A0A352WN97-F1
#
_cell.length_a   1.000
_cell.length_b   1.000
_cell.length_c   1.000
_cell.angle_alpha   90.00
_cell.angle_beta   90.00
_cell.angle_gamma   90.00
#
_symmetry.space_group_name_H-M   'P 1'
#
loop_
_entity.id
_entity.type
_entity.pdbx_description
1 polymer ?
#
loop_
_entity_poly.entity_id
_entity_poly.type
_entity_poly.pdbx_seq_one_letter_code
_entity_poly.pdbx_strand_id
1 'polypeptide(L)'
;MERVIDEAKSTSENTIDAELKLIRFIHQITSDMHPSVLFDLNKYHPKAFRFVNDRRDEILRGTMEENIRRGQAEGVYRDDVNPEVASRLLIGLSHEVRAMAEDAAVSIPLSQLYLESALYHIRAIATAKGIAFLEEKIKEENLFT
;
A
#
# COMPACT_ATOMS: atom_id res chain seq x y z
N MET A 1 5.48 12.22 2.98
CA MET A 1 5.40 10.78 2.66
C MET A 1 6.67 10.07 3.12
N GLU A 2 7.86 10.48 2.66
CA GLU A 2 9.16 9.92 3.10
C GLU A 2 9.32 9.84 4.64
N ARG A 3 9.07 10.95 5.36
CA ARG A 3 9.15 10.97 6.84
C ARG A 3 8.25 9.92 7.52
N VAL A 4 7.04 9.70 7.01
CA VAL A 4 6.08 8.74 7.57
C VAL A 4 6.56 7.31 7.31
N ILE A 5 7.15 7.06 6.15
CA ILE A 5 7.76 5.77 5.80
C ILE A 5 8.94 5.47 6.74
N ASP A 6 9.81 6.45 6.97
CA ASP A 6 10.98 6.28 7.86
C ASP A 6 10.59 6.05 9.32
N GLU A 7 9.58 6.78 9.81
CA GLU A 7 9.01 6.58 11.14
C GLU A 7 8.38 5.19 11.30
N ALA A 8 7.60 4.75 10.31
CA ALA A 8 7.03 3.40 10.31
C ALA A 8 8.14 2.34 10.30
N LYS A 9 9.16 2.48 9.46
CA LYS A 9 10.29 1.54 9.38
C LYS A 9 11.05 1.42 10.71
N SER A 10 11.31 2.54 11.38
CA SER A 10 12.16 2.63 12.58
C SER A 10 11.46 2.17 13.87
N THR A 11 10.14 2.25 13.92
CA THR A 11 9.36 1.86 15.11
C THR A 11 8.79 0.44 15.01
N SER A 12 9.11 -0.28 13.95
CA SER A 12 8.49 -1.58 13.63
C SER A 12 9.41 -2.75 13.83
N GLU A 13 8.81 -3.83 14.33
CA GLU A 13 9.51 -5.11 14.57
C GLU A 13 10.04 -5.72 13.28
N ASN A 14 9.25 -5.67 12.22
CA ASN A 14 9.60 -6.17 10.90
C ASN A 14 8.92 -5.34 9.80
N THR A 15 9.20 -5.68 8.54
CA THR A 15 8.69 -4.93 7.39
C THR A 15 7.16 -5.02 7.22
N ILE A 16 6.52 -6.12 7.63
CA ILE A 16 5.06 -6.28 7.57
C ILE A 16 4.40 -5.33 8.58
N ASP A 17 4.94 -5.21 9.80
CA ASP A 17 4.46 -4.24 10.79
C ASP A 17 4.60 -2.79 10.30
N ALA A 18 5.74 -2.46 9.68
CA ALA A 18 5.95 -1.14 9.10
C ALA A 18 4.93 -0.83 7.99
N GLU A 19 4.62 -1.83 7.16
CA GLU A 19 3.66 -1.71 6.07
C GLU A 19 2.22 -1.56 6.60
N LEU A 20 1.84 -2.32 7.63
CA LEU A 20 0.54 -2.17 8.30
C LEU A 20 0.35 -0.78 8.92
N LYS A 21 1.39 -0.20 9.53
CA LYS A 21 1.35 1.19 10.03
C LYS A 21 1.12 2.19 8.91
N LEU A 22 1.78 1.99 7.77
CA LEU A 22 1.59 2.85 6.60
C LEU A 22 0.18 2.71 6.01
N ILE A 23 -0.34 1.49 5.93
CA ILE A 23 -1.71 1.21 5.48
C ILE A 23 -2.72 1.92 6.39
N ARG A 24 -2.55 1.89 7.72
CA ARG A 24 -3.40 2.62 8.66
C ARG A 24 -3.40 4.13 8.41
N PHE A 25 -2.21 4.70 8.25
CA PHE A 25 -2.07 6.12 7.95
C PHE A 25 -2.78 6.51 6.65
N ILE A 26 -2.62 5.70 5.59
CA ILE A 26 -3.30 5.90 4.31
C ILE A 26 -4.81 5.74 4.47
N HIS A 27 -5.26 4.70 5.18
CA HIS A 27 -6.67 4.44 5.43
C HIS A 27 -7.32 5.63 6.14
N GLN A 28 -6.70 6.18 7.19
CA GLN A 28 -7.22 7.35 7.90
C GLN A 28 -7.36 8.58 6.98
N ILE A 29 -6.33 8.88 6.19
CA ILE A 29 -6.37 10.02 5.26
C ILE A 29 -7.45 9.85 4.18
N THR A 30 -7.64 8.62 3.70
CA THR A 30 -8.56 8.33 2.60
C THR A 30 -10.00 8.14 3.06
N SER A 31 -10.24 7.76 4.31
CA SER A 31 -11.58 7.69 4.90
C SER A 31 -12.21 9.08 5.08
N ASP A 32 -11.40 10.11 5.32
CA ASP A 32 -11.87 11.50 5.43
C ASP A 32 -12.01 12.20 4.06
N MET A 33 -11.64 11.53 2.97
CA MET A 33 -11.61 12.12 1.63
C MET A 33 -12.96 11.97 0.91
N HIS A 34 -13.51 13.07 0.40
CA HIS A 34 -14.70 12.99 -0.43
C HIS A 34 -14.39 12.21 -1.74
N PRO A 35 -15.25 11.27 -2.18
CA PRO A 35 -14.98 10.44 -3.36
C PRO A 35 -14.69 11.23 -4.64
N SER A 36 -15.26 12.43 -4.78
CA SER A 36 -15.03 13.27 -5.96
C SER A 36 -13.64 13.90 -6.04
N VAL A 37 -12.84 13.93 -4.95
CA VAL A 37 -11.56 14.66 -4.92
C VAL A 37 -10.60 14.17 -6.01
N LEU A 38 -10.45 12.85 -6.15
CA LEU A 38 -9.59 12.26 -7.19
C LEU A 38 -10.12 12.57 -8.59
N PHE A 39 -11.43 12.43 -8.78
CA PHE A 39 -12.10 12.74 -10.04
C PHE A 39 -11.93 14.22 -10.45
N ASP A 40 -12.16 15.14 -9.52
CA ASP A 40 -12.07 16.58 -9.73
C ASP A 40 -10.62 17.01 -10.01
N LEU A 41 -9.64 16.47 -9.29
CA LEU A 41 -8.22 16.74 -9.55
C LEU A 41 -7.79 16.24 -10.93
N ASN A 42 -8.23 15.04 -11.33
CA ASN A 42 -7.93 14.49 -12.65
C ASN A 42 -8.59 15.33 -13.76
N LYS A 43 -9.86 15.72 -13.57
CA LYS A 43 -10.64 16.49 -14.56
C LYS A 43 -10.15 17.93 -14.74
N TYR A 44 -9.91 18.65 -13.65
CA TYR A 44 -9.59 20.09 -13.70
C TYR A 44 -8.08 20.38 -13.68
N HIS A 45 -7.26 19.46 -13.17
CA HIS A 45 -5.80 19.64 -13.06
C HIS A 45 -4.97 18.45 -13.58
N PRO A 46 -5.23 17.93 -14.80
CA PRO A 46 -4.66 16.67 -15.29
C PRO A 46 -3.13 16.66 -15.37
N LYS A 47 -2.48 17.81 -15.64
CA LYS A 47 -1.01 17.91 -15.68
C LYS A 47 -0.40 17.75 -14.29
N ALA A 48 -0.95 18.45 -13.30
CA ALA A 48 -0.48 18.37 -11.91
C ALA A 48 -0.78 16.97 -11.33
N PHE A 49 -1.97 16.43 -11.62
CA PHE A 49 -2.35 15.09 -11.22
C PHE A 49 -1.38 14.03 -11.75
N ARG A 50 -1.03 14.05 -13.04
CA ARG A 50 -0.02 13.14 -13.61
C ARG A 50 1.34 13.30 -12.94
N PHE A 51 1.84 14.53 -12.80
CA PHE A 51 3.14 14.77 -12.17
C PHE A 51 3.22 14.21 -10.74
N VAL A 52 2.17 14.40 -9.93
CA VAL A 52 2.10 13.86 -8.56
C VAL A 52 2.09 12.33 -8.58
N ASN A 53 1.32 11.71 -9.48
CA ASN A 53 1.24 10.26 -9.61
C ASN A 53 2.56 9.64 -10.08
N ASP A 54 3.21 10.22 -11.08
CA ASP A 54 4.50 9.72 -11.58
C ASP A 54 5.57 9.78 -10.48
N ARG A 55 5.60 10.88 -9.71
CA ARG A 55 6.51 11.02 -8.56
C ARG A 55 6.19 10.01 -7.46
N ARG A 56 4.91 9.75 -7.19
CA ARG A 56 4.46 8.75 -6.22
C ARG A 56 4.91 7.35 -6.65
N ASP A 57 4.72 6.98 -7.92
CA ASP A 57 5.06 5.65 -8.42
C ASP A 57 6.57 5.41 -8.37
N GLU A 58 7.38 6.44 -8.62
CA GLU A 58 8.83 6.39 -8.44
C GLU A 58 9.23 6.11 -6.98
N ILE A 59 8.63 6.84 -6.02
CA ILE A 59 8.86 6.63 -4.59
C ILE A 59 8.40 5.23 -4.17
N LEU A 60 7.21 4.81 -4.63
CA LEU A 60 6.63 3.51 -4.29
C LEU A 60 7.51 2.36 -4.79
N ARG A 61 8.04 2.47 -6.02
CA ARG A 61 8.94 1.45 -6.58
C ARG A 61 10.16 1.22 -5.70
N GLY A 62 10.91 2.28 -5.40
CA GLY A 62 12.13 2.19 -4.60
C GLY A 62 11.84 1.71 -3.17
N THR A 63 10.79 2.24 -2.55
CA THR A 63 10.37 1.86 -1.20
C THR A 63 9.98 0.39 -1.13
N MET A 64 9.23 -0.10 -2.13
CA MET A 64 8.74 -1.47 -2.15
C MET A 64 9.88 -2.47 -2.40
N GLU A 65 10.80 -2.16 -3.31
CA GLU A 65 11.97 -3.02 -3.52
C GLU A 65 12.82 -3.16 -2.24
N GLU A 66 13.02 -2.08 -1.49
CA GLU A 66 13.72 -2.10 -0.21
C GLU A 66 12.95 -2.90 0.85
N ASN A 67 11.63 -2.68 0.96
CA ASN A 67 10.74 -3.41 1.85
C ASN A 67 10.78 -4.93 1.56
N ILE A 68 10.76 -5.35 0.29
CA ILE A 68 10.83 -6.76 -0.09
C ILE A 68 12.18 -7.36 0.33
N ARG A 69 13.30 -6.70 0.00
CA ARG A 69 14.64 -7.17 0.38
C ARG A 69 14.80 -7.28 1.90
N ARG A 70 14.25 -6.30 2.64
CA ARG A 70 14.21 -6.32 4.10
C ARG A 70 13.41 -7.52 4.62
N GLY A 71 12.19 -7.73 4.10
CA GLY A 71 11.33 -8.83 4.55
C GLY A 71 11.89 -10.21 4.22
N GLN A 72 12.65 -10.35 3.13
CA GLN A 72 13.43 -11.56 2.82
C GLN A 72 14.51 -11.79 3.88
N ALA A 73 15.30 -10.76 4.21
CA ALA A 73 16.31 -10.85 5.26
C ALA A 73 15.72 -11.16 6.66
N GLU A 74 14.50 -10.70 6.94
CA GLU A 74 13.75 -10.97 8.18
C GLU A 74 13.01 -12.33 8.17
N GLY A 75 12.99 -13.02 7.02
CA GLY A 75 12.31 -14.29 6.79
C GLY A 75 10.77 -14.21 6.78
N VAL A 76 10.21 -13.00 6.64
CA VAL A 76 8.75 -12.77 6.57
C VAL A 76 8.23 -12.73 5.14
N TYR A 77 9.09 -12.49 4.15
CA TYR A 77 8.80 -12.61 2.72
C TYR A 77 9.60 -13.72 2.07
N ARG A 78 9.05 -14.31 0.98
CA ARG A 78 9.69 -15.45 0.32
C ARG A 78 10.96 -15.03 -0.42
N ASP A 79 12.01 -15.83 -0.28
CA ASP A 79 13.33 -15.57 -0.89
C ASP A 79 13.31 -15.65 -2.43
N ASP A 80 12.30 -16.32 -3.01
CA ASP A 80 12.14 -16.48 -4.46
C ASP A 80 11.43 -15.30 -5.14
N VAL A 81 10.90 -14.35 -4.36
CA VAL A 81 10.25 -13.15 -4.90
C VAL A 81 11.32 -12.22 -5.46
N ASN A 82 11.19 -11.89 -6.75
CA ASN A 82 12.02 -10.86 -7.36
C ASN A 82 11.49 -9.46 -6.94
N PRO A 83 12.27 -8.62 -6.23
CA PRO A 83 11.80 -7.32 -5.74
C PRO A 83 11.37 -6.36 -6.85
N GLU A 84 12.06 -6.36 -7.99
CA GLU A 84 11.75 -5.47 -9.13
C GLU A 84 10.42 -5.87 -9.79
N VAL A 85 10.16 -7.16 -9.94
CA VAL A 85 8.91 -7.64 -10.54
C VAL A 85 7.74 -7.37 -9.60
N ALA A 86 7.88 -7.69 -8.32
CA ALA A 86 6.84 -7.52 -7.32
C ALA A 86 6.50 -6.03 -7.10
N SER A 87 7.49 -5.13 -7.09
CA SER A 87 7.24 -3.68 -6.98
C SER A 87 6.45 -3.13 -8.16
N ARG A 88 6.74 -3.59 -9.39
CA ARG A 88 5.97 -3.23 -10.59
C ARG A 88 4.53 -3.75 -10.55
N LEU A 89 4.32 -4.98 -10.06
CA LEU A 89 2.97 -5.54 -9.88
C LEU A 89 2.15 -4.73 -8.87
N LEU A 90 2.75 -4.30 -7.76
CA LEU A 90 2.07 -3.45 -6.79
C LEU A 90 1.69 -2.08 -7.37
N ILE A 91 2.56 -1.46 -8.17
CA ILE A 91 2.22 -0.21 -8.87
C ILE A 91 1.03 -0.43 -9.80
N GLY A 92 0.99 -1.55 -10.53
CA GLY A 92 -0.16 -1.93 -11.35
C GLY A 92 -1.45 -2.08 -10.53
N LEU A 93 -1.40 -2.79 -9.39
CA LEU A 93 -2.54 -2.88 -8.47
C LEU A 93 -3.00 -1.50 -7.98
N SER A 94 -2.04 -0.62 -7.68
CA SER A 94 -2.37 0.74 -7.27
C SER A 94 -3.03 1.56 -8.38
N HIS A 95 -2.71 1.31 -9.64
CA HIS A 95 -3.38 1.97 -10.77
C HIS A 95 -4.82 1.48 -10.90
N GLU A 96 -5.04 0.17 -10.72
CA GLU A 96 -6.37 -0.44 -10.72
C GLU A 96 -7.25 0.09 -9.57
N VAL A 97 -6.71 0.16 -8.34
CA VAL A 97 -7.40 0.75 -7.18
C VAL A 97 -7.89 2.17 -7.48
N ARG A 98 -7.08 2.98 -8.17
CA ARG A 98 -7.47 4.33 -8.57
C ARG A 98 -8.54 4.30 -9.66
N ALA A 99 -8.42 3.44 -10.65
CA ALA A 99 -9.44 3.29 -11.70
C ALA A 99 -10.79 2.90 -11.10
N MET A 100 -10.81 1.95 -10.16
CA MET A 100 -12.01 1.58 -9.40
C MET A 100 -12.57 2.75 -8.60
N ALA A 101 -11.71 3.56 -7.98
CA ALA A 101 -12.16 4.73 -7.20
C ALA A 101 -12.72 5.88 -8.07
N GLU A 102 -12.36 5.95 -9.34
CA GLU A 102 -12.91 6.91 -10.31
C GLU A 102 -14.21 6.39 -10.97
N ASP A 103 -14.48 5.08 -10.88
CA ASP A 103 -15.69 4.47 -11.41
C ASP A 103 -16.88 4.68 -10.45
N ALA A 104 -17.85 5.49 -10.87
CA ALA A 104 -19.06 5.76 -10.10
C ALA A 104 -19.94 4.52 -9.85
N ALA A 105 -19.74 3.42 -10.59
CA ALA A 105 -20.43 2.15 -10.33
C ALA A 105 -19.84 1.39 -9.12
N VAL A 106 -18.61 1.71 -8.71
CA VAL A 106 -17.95 1.10 -7.56
C VAL A 106 -18.36 1.84 -6.29
N SER A 107 -19.10 1.16 -5.40
CA SER A 107 -19.54 1.71 -4.11
C SER A 107 -18.56 1.46 -2.96
N ILE A 108 -17.36 0.95 -3.25
CA ILE A 108 -16.36 0.60 -2.25
C ILE A 108 -15.55 1.86 -1.88
N PRO A 109 -15.43 2.21 -0.59
CA PRO A 109 -14.62 3.35 -0.18
C PRO A 109 -13.14 3.21 -0.60
N LEU A 110 -12.51 4.33 -0.97
CA LEU A 110 -11.09 4.36 -1.35
C LEU A 110 -10.17 3.75 -0.28
N SER A 111 -10.48 4.01 0.98
CA SER A 111 -9.73 3.48 2.12
C SER A 111 -9.81 1.95 2.23
N GLN A 112 -10.95 1.35 1.86
CA GLN A 112 -11.10 -0.10 1.76
C GLN A 112 -10.35 -0.66 0.56
N LEU A 113 -10.41 -0.01 -0.61
CA LEU A 113 -9.66 -0.45 -1.80
C LEU A 113 -8.14 -0.48 -1.54
N TYR A 114 -7.59 0.53 -0.84
CA TYR A 114 -6.19 0.54 -0.44
C TYR A 114 -5.86 -0.56 0.57
N LEU A 115 -6.70 -0.77 1.58
CA LEU A 115 -6.50 -1.82 2.57
C LEU A 115 -6.47 -3.21 1.91
N GLU A 116 -7.48 -3.54 1.12
CA GLU A 116 -7.61 -4.84 0.45
C GLU A 116 -6.47 -5.10 -0.53
N SER A 117 -6.07 -4.10 -1.31
CA SER A 117 -4.95 -4.24 -2.27
C SER A 117 -3.60 -4.45 -1.59
N ALA A 118 -3.35 -3.76 -0.47
CA ALA A 118 -2.12 -3.96 0.28
C ALA A 118 -2.09 -5.34 0.96
N LEU A 119 -3.20 -5.76 1.55
CA LEU A 119 -3.37 -7.09 2.13
C LEU A 119 -3.23 -8.22 1.10
N TYR A 120 -3.77 -8.03 -0.09
CA TYR A 120 -3.56 -8.93 -1.23
C TYR A 120 -2.07 -9.05 -1.57
N HIS A 121 -1.37 -7.91 -1.66
CA HIS A 121 0.04 -7.90 -2.02
C HIS A 121 0.93 -8.59 -0.96
N ILE A 122 0.75 -8.24 0.32
CA ILE A 122 1.51 -8.85 1.43
C ILE A 122 1.31 -10.37 1.41
N ARG A 123 0.06 -10.85 1.33
CA ARG A 123 -0.23 -12.29 1.27
C ARG A 123 0.36 -12.97 0.03
N ALA A 124 0.46 -12.27 -1.09
CA ALA A 124 1.04 -12.81 -2.31
C ALA A 124 2.56 -13.06 -2.21
N ILE A 125 3.28 -12.31 -1.36
CA ILE A 125 4.75 -12.39 -1.24
C ILE A 125 5.25 -12.95 0.11
N ALA A 126 4.37 -13.08 1.11
CA ALA A 126 4.74 -13.53 2.45
C ALA A 126 5.07 -15.03 2.55
N THR A 127 5.95 -15.35 3.50
CA THR A 127 6.14 -16.73 3.97
C THR A 127 4.99 -17.14 4.89
N ALA A 128 4.91 -18.43 5.24
CA ALA A 128 3.95 -18.88 6.27
C ALA A 128 4.14 -18.13 7.60
N LYS A 129 5.39 -17.81 7.98
CA LYS A 129 5.72 -16.97 9.14
C LYS A 129 5.17 -15.55 8.99
N GLY A 130 5.39 -14.92 7.83
CA GLY A 130 4.89 -13.58 7.55
C GLY A 130 3.36 -13.51 7.54
N ILE A 131 2.68 -14.51 6.97
CA ILE A 131 1.22 -14.62 6.99
C ILE A 131 0.73 -14.76 8.44
N ALA A 132 1.34 -15.63 9.25
CA ALA A 132 0.94 -15.78 10.65
C ALA A 132 1.06 -14.46 11.42
N PHE A 133 2.17 -13.73 11.24
CA PHE A 133 2.37 -12.40 11.84
C PHE A 133 1.32 -11.38 11.36
N LEU A 134 1.02 -11.35 10.07
CA LEU A 134 -0.01 -10.49 9.49
C LEU A 134 -1.38 -10.74 10.14
N GLU A 135 -1.80 -12.00 10.23
CA GLU A 135 -3.10 -12.40 10.80
C GLU A 135 -3.20 -12.09 12.31
N GLU A 136 -2.08 -12.19 13.03
CA GLU A 136 -2.00 -11.77 14.43
C GLU A 136 -2.22 -10.26 14.56
N LYS A 137 -1.47 -9.44 13.82
CA LYS A 137 -1.58 -7.97 13.87
C LYS A 137 -2.96 -7.47 13.46
N ILE A 138 -3.54 -8.07 12.42
CA ILE A 138 -4.90 -7.78 11.98
C ILE A 138 -5.93 -7.94 13.12
N LYS A 139 -5.80 -9.02 13.91
CA LYS A 139 -6.71 -9.30 15.03
C LYS A 139 -6.46 -8.36 16.22
N GLU A 140 -5.20 -8.09 16.53
CA GLU A 140 -4.83 -7.19 17.63
C GLU A 140 -5.32 -5.76 17.40
N GLU A 141 -5.23 -5.29 16.16
CA GLU A 141 -5.42 -3.88 15.83
C GLU A 141 -6.83 -3.55 15.33
N ASN A 142 -7.74 -4.54 15.22
CA ASN A 142 -9.12 -4.31 14.76
C ASN A 142 -9.18 -3.56 13.42
N LEU A 143 -8.22 -3.82 12.54
CA LEU A 143 -8.03 -3.13 11.25
C LEU A 143 -9.26 -3.16 10.31
N PHE A 144 -10.26 -3.98 10.62
CA PHE A 144 -11.49 -4.20 9.85
C PHE A 144 -12.78 -3.72 10.54
N THR A 145 -12.66 -2.98 11.65
CA THR A 145 -13.81 -2.44 12.42
C THR A 145 -13.61 -0.96 12.68
#